data_AF-A0A061D3Z8-F1
#
_entry.id   AF-A0A061D3Z8-F1
#
_cell.length_a   1.000
_cell.length_b   1.000
_cell.length_c   1.000
_cell.angle_alpha   90.00
_cell.angle_beta   90.00
_cell.angle_gamma   90.00
#
_symmetry.space_group_name_H-M   'P 1'
#
loop_
_entity.id
_entity.type
_entity.pdbx_description
1 polymer ?
#
loop_
_entity_poly.entity_id
_entity_poly.type
_entity_poly.pdbx_seq_one_letter_code
_entity_poly.pdbx_strand_id
1 'polypeptide(L)'
;MKQLKGARKSSRRRPKKTTPAKIYPSPTLYYGNIQDYFGAPREYYAVPCADALVVMRSEPMLRLVSMIKRGTTAGELSREFEQDTAFRKAVNAAVEQLRLIADGQRCDVTRDLVIYFERVVERPSEYPHFVDRAHSIKRLQEFWRRREFVRYRGLFKQVYWRMRQIAGKVNYAGVTLQDFRDPALWRRYGVFKGLPRSSMVDNYLVKHKIALDSDIRDFYFIDGDTDEVRCVLDAEAEGRTKRRVDALDPKVMDRIARDLRELGVFPNNEWNTMNMSRIDELQRDCASPDAQRAYAIRDFYLTHACPGYRVNGDRFYLESFVNHRYRTRTLERDLSVKYDNWLRSGAPRPTPRPVGVKYQHMATWKRLSRNQRRHLVQEFLYPKAQGKPTTESATTDGAAPNSTAVDNTQSV
;
A
#
# COMPACT_ATOMS: atom_id res chain seq x y z
N MET A 1 -2.32 32.33 -37.62
CA MET A 1 -2.51 30.97 -37.06
C MET A 1 -1.54 30.73 -35.90
N LYS A 2 -2.02 30.78 -34.64
CA LYS A 2 -1.20 30.50 -33.46
C LYS A 2 -1.10 28.98 -33.25
N GLN A 3 0.07 28.40 -33.48
CA GLN A 3 0.37 27.02 -33.10
C GLN A 3 0.18 26.84 -31.58
N LEU A 4 -0.65 25.88 -31.19
CA LEU A 4 -0.78 25.44 -29.79
C LEU A 4 0.56 24.91 -29.28
N LYS A 5 1.08 25.54 -28.22
CA LYS A 5 2.29 25.15 -27.48
C LYS A 5 2.06 23.81 -26.78
N GLY A 6 2.30 22.70 -27.48
CA GLY A 6 2.07 21.38 -26.93
C GLY A 6 2.92 20.28 -27.54
N ALA A 7 4.21 20.52 -27.76
CA ALA A 7 5.27 19.49 -27.85
C ALA A 7 6.58 20.14 -28.33
N ARG A 8 7.37 20.69 -27.41
CA ARG A 8 8.81 20.93 -27.63
C ARG A 8 9.61 19.92 -26.83
N LYS A 9 10.58 19.31 -27.51
CA LYS A 9 11.49 18.24 -27.08
C LYS A 9 12.02 18.49 -25.67
N SER A 10 12.01 17.46 -24.82
CA SER A 10 12.74 17.46 -23.56
C SER A 10 14.23 17.63 -23.87
N SER A 11 14.80 18.79 -23.57
CA SER A 11 16.23 19.03 -23.64
C SER A 11 16.84 18.86 -22.26
N ARG A 12 18.02 18.24 -22.23
CA ARG A 12 18.82 17.96 -21.02
C ARG A 12 19.38 19.24 -20.34
N ARG A 13 19.15 20.42 -20.94
CA ARG A 13 19.49 21.76 -20.44
C ARG A 13 18.27 22.50 -19.87
N ARG A 14 17.29 21.79 -19.30
CA ARG A 14 16.21 22.44 -18.56
C ARG A 14 16.81 23.03 -17.26
N PRO A 15 16.61 24.32 -16.96
CA PRO A 15 17.00 24.87 -15.67
C PRO A 15 16.33 24.06 -14.55
N LYS A 16 17.11 23.58 -13.58
CA LYS A 16 16.56 22.96 -12.38
C LYS A 16 15.69 24.00 -11.68
N LYS A 17 14.52 23.60 -11.18
CA LYS A 17 13.69 24.48 -10.34
C LYS A 17 14.56 24.97 -9.17
N THR A 18 14.79 26.28 -9.10
CA THR A 18 15.55 26.93 -8.03
C THR A 18 14.66 27.26 -6.82
N THR A 19 13.34 27.19 -6.96
CA THR A 19 12.38 27.29 -5.86
C THR A 19 11.59 26.00 -5.71
N PRO A 20 11.36 25.52 -4.47
CA PRO A 20 10.44 24.41 -4.24
C PRO A 20 9.06 24.80 -4.83
N ALA A 21 8.34 23.80 -5.35
CA ALA A 21 6.97 24.05 -5.80
C ALA A 21 6.22 24.68 -4.62
N LYS A 22 5.63 25.88 -4.82
CA LYS A 22 4.61 26.37 -3.90
C LYS A 22 3.57 25.27 -3.79
N ILE A 23 3.59 24.53 -2.69
CA ILE A 23 2.54 23.56 -2.35
C ILE A 23 1.28 24.44 -2.22
N TYR A 24 0.45 24.38 -3.26
CA TYR A 24 -0.91 24.93 -3.34
C TYR A 24 -1.14 26.32 -2.69
N PRO A 25 -1.10 27.42 -3.47
CA PRO A 25 -1.53 28.74 -2.97
C PRO A 25 -3.06 28.86 -2.81
N SER A 26 -3.81 27.80 -3.08
CA SER A 26 -5.25 27.71 -2.81
C SER A 26 -5.57 26.40 -2.10
N PRO A 27 -6.41 26.41 -1.05
CA PRO A 27 -6.92 25.17 -0.49
C PRO A 27 -7.59 24.39 -1.60
N THR A 28 -7.31 23.09 -1.65
CA THR A 28 -7.89 22.22 -2.66
C THR A 28 -9.40 22.21 -2.41
N LEU A 29 -10.19 22.82 -3.29
CA LEU A 29 -11.66 22.93 -3.18
C LEU A 29 -12.39 21.58 -3.10
N TYR A 30 -11.67 20.47 -3.31
CA TYR A 30 -12.19 19.12 -3.26
C TYR A 30 -11.31 18.26 -2.37
N TYR A 31 -11.63 18.25 -1.07
CA TYR A 31 -11.31 17.09 -0.27
C TYR A 31 -12.29 16.01 -0.70
N GLY A 32 -11.81 14.88 -1.23
CA GLY A 32 -12.66 13.69 -1.29
C GLY A 32 -13.23 13.46 0.12
N ASN A 33 -14.47 12.99 0.23
CA ASN A 33 -15.22 12.94 1.48
C ASN A 33 -14.31 12.56 2.67
N ILE A 34 -14.02 13.53 3.55
CA ILE A 34 -13.07 13.35 4.67
C ILE A 34 -13.57 12.25 5.63
N GLN A 35 -14.88 11.99 5.64
CA GLN A 35 -15.47 10.85 6.35
C GLN A 35 -14.96 9.49 5.86
N ASP A 36 -14.41 9.39 4.63
CA ASP A 36 -13.77 8.18 4.10
C ASP A 36 -12.34 7.99 4.62
N TYR A 37 -11.75 9.02 5.26
CA TYR A 37 -10.36 9.06 5.72
C TYR A 37 -10.29 9.10 7.25
N PHE A 38 -10.57 7.96 7.88
CA PHE A 38 -10.38 7.77 9.32
C PHE A 38 -8.94 8.09 9.76
N GLY A 39 -8.80 9.00 10.74
CA GLY A 39 -7.49 9.36 11.32
C GLY A 39 -6.67 10.36 10.49
N ALA A 40 -7.31 11.14 9.62
CA ALA A 40 -6.64 12.24 8.94
C ALA A 40 -5.97 13.19 9.97
N PRO A 41 -4.76 13.73 9.67
CA PRO A 41 -4.11 14.73 10.52
C PRO A 41 -4.99 15.95 10.77
N ARG A 42 -4.75 16.66 11.89
CA ARG A 42 -5.65 17.74 12.36
C ARG A 42 -5.82 18.86 11.33
N GLU A 43 -4.81 19.06 10.48
CA GLU A 43 -4.76 20.08 9.44
C GLU A 43 -5.71 19.80 8.27
N TYR A 44 -6.23 18.57 8.16
CA TYR A 44 -7.20 18.18 7.13
C TYR A 44 -8.66 18.29 7.60
N TYR A 45 -8.92 18.57 8.87
CA TYR A 45 -10.28 18.86 9.32
C TYR A 45 -10.57 20.34 9.07
N ALA A 46 -11.58 20.59 8.24
CA ALA A 46 -12.18 21.90 8.19
C ALA A 46 -12.91 22.17 9.52
N VAL A 47 -12.75 23.38 10.04
CA VAL A 47 -13.47 23.83 11.24
C VAL A 47 -14.90 24.19 10.82
N PRO A 48 -15.94 23.76 11.56
CA PRO A 48 -17.31 24.18 11.27
C PRO A 48 -17.48 25.69 11.48
N CYS A 49 -18.59 26.25 11.00
CA CYS A 49 -18.87 27.67 11.18
C CYS A 49 -18.93 28.08 12.66
N ALA A 50 -18.70 29.36 12.94
CA ALA A 50 -18.63 29.88 14.31
C ALA A 50 -19.89 29.55 15.13
N ASP A 51 -21.06 29.64 14.52
CA ASP A 51 -22.33 29.37 15.19
C ASP A 51 -22.49 27.88 15.55
N ALA A 52 -22.01 26.98 14.68
CA ALA A 52 -21.96 25.56 15.00
C ALA A 52 -20.99 25.27 16.15
N LEU A 53 -19.88 26.01 16.26
CA LEU A 53 -18.97 25.88 17.41
C LEU A 53 -19.63 26.32 18.73
N VAL A 54 -20.54 27.30 18.70
CA VAL A 54 -21.30 27.71 19.89
C VAL A 54 -22.20 26.56 20.35
N VAL A 55 -22.92 25.92 19.44
CA VAL A 55 -23.77 24.77 19.76
C VAL A 55 -22.94 23.58 20.26
N MET A 56 -21.78 23.33 19.66
CA MET A 56 -20.84 22.28 20.11
C MET A 56 -20.26 22.52 21.51
N ARG A 57 -20.25 23.76 21.99
CA ARG A 57 -19.82 24.14 23.34
C ARG A 57 -20.96 24.14 24.37
N SER A 58 -22.18 23.81 23.94
CA SER A 58 -23.30 23.63 24.88
C SER A 58 -23.05 22.46 25.82
N GLU A 59 -23.60 22.56 27.03
CA GLU A 59 -23.52 21.52 28.08
C GLU A 59 -23.89 20.11 27.58
N PRO A 60 -25.03 19.89 26.86
CA PRO A 60 -25.40 18.54 26.43
C PRO A 60 -24.40 17.95 25.42
N MET A 61 -23.86 18.77 24.52
CA MET A 61 -22.87 18.33 23.54
C MET A 61 -21.52 18.03 24.21
N LEU A 62 -21.10 18.85 25.18
CA LEU A 62 -19.89 18.60 25.95
C LEU A 62 -20.00 17.31 26.78
N ARG A 63 -21.14 17.06 27.42
CA ARG A 63 -21.41 15.82 28.15
C ARG A 63 -21.32 14.61 27.21
N LEU A 64 -22.01 14.64 26.06
CA LEU A 64 -21.93 13.56 25.06
C LEU A 64 -20.50 13.29 24.58
N VAL A 65 -19.76 14.34 24.21
CA VAL A 65 -18.36 14.24 23.77
C VAL A 65 -17.47 13.69 24.88
N SER A 66 -17.72 14.06 26.14
CA SER A 66 -16.95 13.55 27.28
C SER A 66 -17.17 12.04 27.50
N MET A 67 -18.39 11.55 27.32
CA MET A 67 -18.72 10.12 27.40
C MET A 67 -17.98 9.33 26.31
N ILE A 68 -18.07 9.78 25.06
CA ILE A 68 -17.38 9.15 23.92
C ILE A 68 -15.85 9.14 24.17
N LYS A 69 -15.28 10.24 24.68
CA LYS A 69 -13.84 10.31 25.01
C LYS A 69 -13.42 9.37 26.13
N ARG A 70 -14.29 9.10 27.10
CA ARG A 70 -14.05 8.14 28.19
C ARG A 70 -14.10 6.69 27.71
N GLY A 71 -14.54 6.45 26.48
CA GLY A 71 -14.64 5.11 25.89
C GLY A 71 -15.97 4.42 26.15
N THR A 72 -17.04 5.18 26.40
CA THR A 72 -18.40 4.64 26.53
C THR A 72 -18.76 3.79 25.31
N THR A 73 -19.32 2.61 25.54
CA THR A 73 -19.76 1.72 24.45
C THR A 73 -21.11 2.18 23.88
N ALA A 74 -21.44 1.77 22.66
CA ALA A 74 -22.74 2.06 22.06
C ALA A 74 -23.92 1.55 22.93
N GLY A 75 -23.77 0.40 23.58
CA GLY A 75 -24.77 -0.15 24.49
C GLY A 75 -24.91 0.64 25.80
N GLU A 76 -23.82 1.18 26.33
CA GLU A 76 -23.88 2.10 27.48
C GLU A 76 -24.54 3.42 27.12
N LEU A 77 -24.19 4.01 25.96
CA LEU A 77 -24.80 5.25 25.51
C LEU A 77 -26.32 5.09 25.26
N SER A 78 -26.74 3.93 24.72
CA SER A 78 -28.15 3.60 24.53
C SER A 78 -28.89 3.58 25.88
N ARG A 79 -28.31 2.90 26.88
CA ARG A 79 -28.88 2.84 28.23
C ARG A 79 -28.94 4.20 28.91
N GLU A 80 -27.92 5.04 28.75
CA GLU A 80 -27.93 6.41 29.28
C GLU A 80 -29.06 7.23 28.66
N PHE A 81 -29.29 7.11 27.35
CA PHE A 81 -30.38 7.81 26.67
C PHE A 81 -31.78 7.29 27.04
N GLU A 82 -31.89 6.03 27.48
CA GLU A 82 -33.12 5.46 28.02
C GLU A 82 -33.38 5.94 29.46
N GLN A 83 -32.34 6.05 30.28
CA GLN A 83 -32.43 6.49 31.67
C GLN A 83 -32.63 7.99 31.81
N ASP A 84 -31.86 8.80 31.06
CA ASP A 84 -31.89 10.26 31.09
C ASP A 84 -32.53 10.80 29.80
N THR A 85 -33.87 10.73 29.75
CA THR A 85 -34.65 11.21 28.60
C THR A 85 -34.56 12.72 28.41
N ALA A 86 -34.29 13.48 29.48
CA ALA A 86 -34.08 14.93 29.42
C ALA A 86 -32.77 15.25 28.70
N PHE A 87 -31.68 14.54 29.03
CA PHE A 87 -30.42 14.63 28.31
C PHE A 87 -30.56 14.26 26.84
N ARG A 88 -31.26 13.15 26.51
CA ARG A 88 -31.52 12.76 25.12
C ARG A 88 -32.26 13.86 24.33
N LYS A 89 -33.29 14.47 24.93
CA LYS A 89 -34.02 15.57 24.30
C LYS A 89 -33.14 16.81 24.10
N ALA A 90 -32.30 17.16 25.08
CA ALA A 90 -31.38 18.29 24.98
C ALA A 90 -30.33 18.10 23.88
N VAL A 91 -29.79 16.88 23.75
CA VAL A 91 -28.86 16.53 22.67
C VAL A 91 -29.56 16.59 21.30
N ASN A 92 -30.77 16.04 21.16
CA ASN A 92 -31.53 16.13 19.92
C ASN A 92 -31.81 17.59 19.52
N ALA A 93 -32.17 18.45 20.47
CA ALA A 93 -32.37 19.87 20.21
C ALA A 93 -31.09 20.55 19.71
N ALA A 94 -29.93 20.20 20.27
CA ALA A 94 -28.64 20.71 19.81
C ALA A 94 -28.29 20.21 18.38
N VAL A 95 -28.60 18.95 18.05
CA VAL A 95 -28.40 18.40 16.70
C VAL A 95 -29.32 19.10 15.68
N GLU A 96 -30.57 19.35 16.02
CA GLU A 96 -31.49 20.12 15.17
C GLU A 96 -31.04 21.58 14.98
N GLN A 97 -30.50 22.22 16.01
CA GLN A 97 -29.87 23.54 15.86
C GLN A 97 -28.68 23.50 14.89
N LEU A 98 -27.82 22.48 14.97
CA LEU A 98 -26.72 22.29 14.02
C LEU A 98 -27.23 22.09 12.58
N ARG A 99 -28.35 21.40 12.41
CA ARG A 99 -29.00 21.19 11.11
C ARG A 99 -29.51 22.49 10.51
N LEU A 100 -30.21 23.31 11.30
CA LEU A 100 -30.67 24.63 10.88
C LEU A 100 -29.50 25.54 10.47
N ILE A 101 -28.40 25.51 11.23
CA ILE A 101 -27.19 26.26 10.91
C ILE A 101 -26.55 25.75 9.61
N ALA A 102 -26.45 24.42 9.44
CA ALA A 102 -25.86 23.81 8.25
C ALA A 102 -26.62 24.20 6.97
N ASP A 103 -27.95 24.14 7.00
CA ASP A 103 -28.80 24.47 5.85
C ASP A 103 -28.88 25.99 5.62
N GLY A 104 -28.99 26.79 6.69
CA GLY A 104 -29.05 28.25 6.61
C GLY A 104 -27.77 28.87 6.08
N GLN A 105 -26.61 28.36 6.51
CA GLN A 105 -25.30 28.89 6.10
C GLN A 105 -24.64 28.10 4.96
N ARG A 106 -25.28 27.02 4.49
CA ARG A 106 -24.75 26.10 3.47
C ARG A 106 -23.34 25.61 3.82
N CYS A 107 -23.14 25.23 5.09
CA CYS A 107 -21.84 24.79 5.59
C CYS A 107 -21.74 23.25 5.53
N ASP A 108 -20.97 22.73 4.57
CA ASP A 108 -20.78 21.28 4.38
C ASP A 108 -20.17 20.60 5.62
N VAL A 109 -19.26 21.29 6.32
CA VAL A 109 -18.62 20.78 7.54
C VAL A 109 -19.62 20.62 8.68
N THR A 110 -20.51 21.59 8.86
CA THR A 110 -21.57 21.50 9.87
C THR A 110 -22.57 20.40 9.49
N ARG A 111 -22.88 20.24 8.20
CA ARG A 111 -23.71 19.13 7.70
C ARG A 111 -23.09 17.76 8.01
N ASP A 112 -21.77 17.63 7.86
CA ASP A 112 -21.06 16.40 8.22
C ASP A 112 -21.16 16.09 9.73
N LEU A 113 -21.07 17.10 10.59
CA LEU A 113 -21.27 16.96 12.04
C LEU A 113 -22.69 16.52 12.39
N VAL A 114 -23.70 17.08 11.73
CA VAL A 114 -25.10 16.68 11.90
C VAL A 114 -25.25 15.19 11.58
N ILE A 115 -24.76 14.73 10.43
CA ILE A 115 -24.82 13.31 10.03
C ILE A 115 -24.12 12.42 11.06
N TYR A 116 -22.99 12.86 11.61
CA TYR A 116 -22.28 12.12 12.66
C TYR A 116 -23.14 12.00 13.93
N PHE A 117 -23.67 13.11 14.45
CA PHE A 117 -24.43 13.11 15.70
C PHE A 117 -25.80 12.46 15.57
N GLU A 118 -26.50 12.61 14.44
CA GLU A 118 -27.75 11.89 14.16
C GLU A 118 -27.54 10.37 14.29
N ARG A 119 -26.46 9.84 13.69
CA ARG A 119 -26.14 8.41 13.79
C ARG A 119 -25.80 7.95 15.21
N VAL A 120 -25.16 8.82 16.00
CA VAL A 120 -24.82 8.55 17.40
C VAL A 120 -26.06 8.59 18.30
N VAL A 121 -27.01 9.48 18.03
CA VAL A 121 -28.15 9.77 18.92
C VAL A 121 -29.39 8.94 18.57
N GLU A 122 -29.68 8.73 17.28
CA GLU A 122 -30.86 7.98 16.86
C GLU A 122 -30.68 6.48 17.05
N ARG A 123 -29.53 5.95 16.62
CA ARG A 123 -29.27 4.49 16.54
C ARG A 123 -27.81 4.15 16.92
N PRO A 124 -27.38 4.45 18.17
CA PRO A 124 -26.02 4.15 18.62
C PRO A 124 -25.64 2.67 18.43
N SER A 125 -26.57 1.74 18.66
CA SER A 125 -26.33 0.30 18.50
C SER A 125 -26.16 -0.16 17.05
N GLU A 126 -26.77 0.51 16.06
CA GLU A 126 -26.60 0.20 14.64
C GLU A 126 -25.27 0.74 14.09
N TYR A 127 -24.76 1.82 14.69
CA TYR A 127 -23.50 2.45 14.28
C TYR A 127 -22.44 2.51 15.39
N PRO A 128 -22.04 1.36 15.97
CA PRO A 128 -21.17 1.34 17.16
C PRO A 128 -19.78 1.91 16.92
N HIS A 129 -19.32 1.95 15.66
CA HIS A 129 -18.02 2.49 15.25
C HIS A 129 -17.91 4.02 15.34
N PHE A 130 -19.00 4.76 15.55
CA PHE A 130 -18.94 6.22 15.83
C PHE A 130 -18.78 6.53 17.32
N VAL A 131 -19.02 5.55 18.20
CA VAL A 131 -19.05 5.70 19.66
C VAL A 131 -17.92 4.90 20.29
N ASP A 132 -17.84 3.60 19.98
CA ASP A 132 -16.86 2.67 20.53
C ASP A 132 -15.57 2.66 19.70
N ARG A 133 -14.47 3.04 20.36
CA ARG A 133 -13.12 3.05 19.81
C ARG A 133 -12.67 1.69 19.27
N ALA A 134 -13.02 0.59 19.93
CA ALA A 134 -12.68 -0.76 19.47
C ALA A 134 -13.39 -1.08 18.15
N HIS A 135 -14.68 -0.75 18.05
CA HIS A 135 -15.44 -0.88 16.80
C HIS A 135 -14.93 0.06 15.70
N SER A 136 -14.51 1.28 16.04
CA SER A 136 -13.85 2.19 15.09
C SER A 136 -12.57 1.57 14.52
N ILE A 137 -11.71 1.02 15.39
CA ILE A 137 -10.45 0.37 14.98
C ILE A 137 -10.75 -0.85 14.11
N LYS A 138 -11.73 -1.68 14.48
CA LYS A 138 -12.15 -2.84 13.68
C LYS A 138 -12.65 -2.42 12.29
N ARG A 139 -13.51 -1.41 12.20
CA ARG A 139 -14.00 -0.87 10.93
C ARG A 139 -12.86 -0.29 10.08
N LEU A 140 -11.89 0.37 10.71
CA LEU A 140 -10.70 0.87 10.04
C LEU A 140 -9.86 -0.28 9.46
N GLN A 141 -9.63 -1.33 10.24
CA GLN A 141 -8.94 -2.54 9.79
C GLN A 141 -9.66 -3.18 8.60
N GLU A 142 -10.99 -3.29 8.64
CA GLU A 142 -11.79 -3.82 7.53
C GLU A 142 -11.71 -2.96 6.27
N PHE A 143 -11.77 -1.63 6.43
CA PHE A 143 -11.61 -0.70 5.31
C PHE A 143 -10.24 -0.85 4.65
N TRP A 144 -9.17 -0.88 5.44
CA TRP A 144 -7.81 -1.09 4.94
C TRP A 144 -7.69 -2.45 4.26
N ARG A 145 -8.25 -3.51 4.84
CA ARG A 145 -8.25 -4.86 4.26
C ARG A 145 -8.93 -4.88 2.89
N ARG A 146 -10.09 -4.23 2.75
CA ARG A 146 -10.81 -4.11 1.46
C ARG A 146 -9.97 -3.33 0.43
N ARG A 147 -9.40 -2.19 0.83
CA ARG A 147 -8.58 -1.34 -0.06
C ARG A 147 -7.32 -2.07 -0.52
N GLU A 148 -6.66 -2.79 0.39
CA GLU A 148 -5.50 -3.63 0.09
C GLU A 148 -5.89 -4.75 -0.88
N PHE A 149 -6.99 -5.45 -0.64
CA PHE A 149 -7.49 -6.49 -1.53
C PHE A 149 -7.75 -5.98 -2.95
N VAL A 150 -8.38 -4.82 -3.12
CA VAL A 150 -8.62 -4.22 -4.44
C VAL A 150 -7.30 -3.90 -5.15
N ARG A 151 -6.33 -3.30 -4.43
CA ARG A 151 -5.00 -2.97 -4.98
C ARG A 151 -4.23 -4.23 -5.37
N TYR A 152 -4.24 -5.25 -4.51
CA TYR A 152 -3.63 -6.55 -4.76
C TYR A 152 -4.24 -7.21 -6.00
N ARG A 153 -5.57 -7.29 -6.07
CA ARG A 153 -6.28 -7.89 -7.22
C ARG A 153 -5.95 -7.19 -8.54
N GLY A 154 -5.85 -5.86 -8.52
CA GLY A 154 -5.44 -5.07 -9.68
C GLY A 154 -4.03 -5.41 -10.15
N LEU A 155 -3.07 -5.46 -9.21
CA LEU A 155 -1.68 -5.84 -9.48
C LEU A 155 -1.58 -7.29 -9.98
N PHE A 156 -2.21 -8.22 -9.27
CA PHE A 156 -2.22 -9.64 -9.60
C PHE A 156 -2.71 -9.88 -11.03
N LYS A 157 -3.78 -9.20 -11.46
CA LYS A 157 -4.25 -9.24 -12.86
C LYS A 157 -3.18 -8.78 -13.86
N GLN A 158 -2.44 -7.71 -13.56
CA GLN A 158 -1.39 -7.19 -14.42
C GLN A 158 -0.20 -8.14 -14.52
N VAL A 159 0.28 -8.65 -13.38
CA VAL A 159 1.41 -9.59 -13.32
C VAL A 159 1.04 -10.91 -14.01
N TYR A 160 -0.15 -11.43 -13.75
CA TYR A 160 -0.64 -12.64 -14.41
C TYR A 160 -0.75 -12.50 -15.93
N TRP A 161 -1.23 -11.36 -16.42
CA TRP A 161 -1.27 -11.09 -17.86
C TRP A 161 0.13 -11.08 -18.48
N ARG A 162 1.08 -10.42 -17.82
CA ARG A 162 2.49 -10.42 -18.22
C ARG A 162 3.09 -11.82 -18.19
N MET A 163 2.77 -12.62 -17.18
CA MET A 163 3.22 -14.01 -17.04
C MET A 163 2.79 -14.86 -18.24
N ARG A 164 1.52 -14.76 -18.67
CA ARG A 164 1.02 -15.45 -19.88
C ARG A 164 1.73 -14.99 -21.16
N GLN A 165 2.01 -13.70 -21.28
CA GLN A 165 2.75 -13.18 -22.44
C GLN A 165 4.19 -13.71 -22.49
N ILE A 166 4.86 -13.76 -21.34
CA ILE A 166 6.21 -14.30 -21.23
C ILE A 166 6.17 -15.80 -21.53
N ALA A 167 5.30 -16.57 -20.86
CA ALA A 167 5.14 -18.01 -21.10
C ALA A 167 4.97 -18.33 -22.59
N GLY A 168 4.10 -17.61 -23.31
CA GLY A 168 3.92 -17.80 -24.75
C GLY A 168 5.17 -17.48 -25.58
N LYS A 169 5.96 -16.47 -25.19
CA LYS A 169 7.22 -16.12 -25.87
C LYS A 169 8.32 -17.16 -25.61
N VAL A 170 8.47 -17.62 -24.38
CA VAL A 170 9.52 -18.60 -24.05
C VAL A 170 9.16 -19.99 -24.58
N ASN A 171 7.87 -20.31 -24.70
CA ASN A 171 7.40 -21.51 -25.40
C ASN A 171 7.77 -21.53 -26.89
N TYR A 172 7.75 -20.36 -27.54
CA TYR A 172 8.29 -20.25 -28.90
C TYR A 172 9.81 -20.45 -28.96
N ALA A 173 10.52 -20.15 -27.87
CA ALA A 173 11.96 -20.31 -27.75
C ALA A 173 12.40 -21.68 -27.18
N GLY A 174 11.46 -22.64 -27.03
CA GLY A 174 11.76 -24.02 -26.64
C GLY A 174 11.56 -24.39 -25.17
N VAL A 175 11.10 -23.48 -24.29
CA VAL A 175 10.75 -23.82 -22.90
C VAL A 175 9.27 -24.18 -22.83
N THR A 176 8.92 -25.40 -22.43
CA THR A 176 7.52 -25.81 -22.43
C THR A 176 6.71 -25.00 -21.41
N LEU A 177 5.39 -24.91 -21.64
CA LEU A 177 4.49 -24.28 -20.67
C LEU A 177 4.48 -24.99 -19.32
N GLN A 178 4.82 -26.28 -19.27
CA GLN A 178 4.96 -27.01 -18.01
C GLN A 178 6.25 -26.62 -17.26
N ASP A 179 7.37 -26.47 -17.98
CA ASP A 179 8.63 -26.03 -17.37
C ASP A 179 8.48 -24.62 -16.80
N PHE A 180 7.73 -23.75 -17.49
CA PHE A 180 7.42 -22.40 -17.03
C PHE A 180 6.54 -22.35 -15.76
N ARG A 181 6.14 -23.49 -15.19
CA ARG A 181 5.52 -23.55 -13.86
C ARG A 181 6.49 -23.16 -12.74
N ASP A 182 7.79 -23.32 -12.94
CA ASP A 182 8.81 -23.00 -11.94
C ASP A 182 8.91 -21.47 -11.68
N PRO A 183 8.68 -21.01 -10.43
CA PRO A 183 8.85 -19.61 -10.05
C PRO A 183 10.26 -19.05 -10.30
N ALA A 184 11.30 -19.88 -10.36
CA ALA A 184 12.65 -19.42 -10.70
C ALA A 184 12.71 -18.86 -12.13
N LEU A 185 12.00 -19.48 -13.08
CA LEU A 185 11.87 -18.98 -14.44
C LEU A 185 11.09 -17.66 -14.49
N TRP A 186 10.10 -17.47 -13.61
CA TRP A 186 9.37 -16.20 -13.54
C TRP A 186 10.28 -15.04 -13.14
N ARG A 187 11.22 -15.29 -12.23
CA ARG A 187 12.24 -14.32 -11.83
C ARG A 187 13.24 -14.09 -12.97
N ARG A 188 13.75 -15.15 -13.58
CA ARG A 188 14.71 -15.09 -14.71
C ARG A 188 14.17 -14.30 -15.90
N TYR A 189 12.94 -14.58 -16.31
CA TYR A 189 12.29 -13.90 -17.44
C TYR A 189 11.54 -12.62 -17.05
N GLY A 190 11.63 -12.21 -15.79
CA GLY A 190 11.17 -10.89 -15.34
C GLY A 190 9.65 -10.72 -15.32
N VAL A 191 8.90 -11.75 -14.93
CA VAL A 191 7.45 -11.65 -14.62
C VAL A 191 7.20 -10.55 -13.58
N PHE A 192 8.09 -10.45 -12.58
CA PHE A 192 8.00 -9.49 -11.48
C PHE A 192 8.75 -8.17 -11.71
N LYS A 193 9.31 -7.90 -12.90
CA LYS A 193 10.16 -6.72 -13.16
C LYS A 193 9.49 -5.37 -12.84
N GLY A 194 8.15 -5.31 -12.83
CA GLY A 194 7.40 -4.10 -12.48
C GLY A 194 7.14 -3.91 -10.98
N LEU A 195 7.59 -4.83 -10.13
CA LEU A 195 7.39 -4.78 -8.68
C LEU A 195 8.68 -4.30 -8.00
N PRO A 196 8.61 -3.46 -6.96
CA PRO A 196 9.75 -3.19 -6.10
C PRO A 196 10.19 -4.48 -5.41
N ARG A 197 11.51 -4.68 -5.31
CA ARG A 197 12.06 -5.77 -4.52
C ARG A 197 11.85 -5.44 -3.05
N SER A 198 10.99 -6.19 -2.37
CA SER A 198 10.93 -6.17 -0.91
C SER A 198 12.01 -7.10 -0.39
N SER A 199 12.98 -6.56 0.34
CA SER A 199 13.97 -7.36 1.07
C SER A 199 13.50 -7.65 2.51
N MET A 200 12.30 -7.25 2.91
CA MET A 200 11.86 -7.37 4.32
C MET A 200 11.95 -8.82 4.80
N VAL A 201 11.29 -9.74 4.10
CA VAL A 201 11.25 -11.15 4.51
C VAL A 201 12.63 -11.79 4.42
N ASP A 202 13.39 -11.49 3.38
CA ASP A 202 14.76 -12.01 3.24
C ASP A 202 15.64 -11.49 4.40
N ASN A 203 15.55 -10.20 4.73
CA ASN A 203 16.27 -9.60 5.87
C ASN A 203 15.79 -10.18 7.20
N TYR A 204 14.49 -10.42 7.39
CA TYR A 204 13.96 -11.06 8.60
C TYR A 204 14.57 -12.45 8.77
N LEU A 205 14.52 -13.29 7.74
CA LEU A 205 15.06 -14.64 7.81
C LEU A 205 16.57 -14.65 8.07
N VAL A 206 17.30 -13.68 7.50
CA VAL A 206 18.75 -13.53 7.74
C VAL A 206 19.01 -13.09 9.19
N LYS A 207 18.28 -12.11 9.71
CA LYS A 207 18.41 -11.64 11.10
C LYS A 207 18.14 -12.76 12.10
N HIS A 208 17.11 -13.54 11.85
CA HIS A 208 16.61 -14.59 12.74
C HIS A 208 17.19 -15.96 12.44
N LYS A 209 18.25 -16.05 11.61
CA LYS A 209 18.80 -17.31 11.12
C LYS A 209 19.14 -18.28 12.26
N ILE A 210 19.84 -17.81 13.29
CA ILE A 210 20.26 -18.65 14.43
C ILE A 210 19.05 -19.26 15.15
N ALA A 211 18.01 -18.45 15.39
CA ALA A 211 16.78 -18.89 16.03
C ALA A 211 15.89 -19.80 15.15
N LEU A 212 16.11 -19.79 13.83
CA LEU A 212 15.43 -20.67 12.89
C LEU A 212 16.18 -22.00 12.69
N ASP A 213 17.51 -21.96 12.76
CA ASP A 213 18.37 -23.13 12.57
C ASP A 213 18.50 -23.98 13.85
N SER A 214 18.23 -23.41 15.04
CA SER A 214 18.37 -24.07 16.34
C SER A 214 17.26 -23.68 17.32
N ASP A 215 17.03 -24.46 18.39
CA ASP A 215 16.09 -24.09 19.45
C ASP A 215 16.64 -22.88 20.21
N ILE A 216 16.04 -21.71 19.97
CA ILE A 216 16.48 -20.46 20.56
C ILE A 216 16.41 -20.45 22.09
N ARG A 217 15.62 -21.32 22.72
CA ARG A 217 15.56 -21.45 24.18
C ARG A 217 16.83 -22.05 24.79
N ASP A 218 17.63 -22.71 23.97
CA ASP A 218 18.87 -23.34 24.42
C ASP A 218 20.10 -22.47 24.06
N PHE A 219 19.86 -21.26 23.51
CA PHE A 219 20.89 -20.34 23.07
C PHE A 219 21.81 -19.90 24.22
N TYR A 220 21.24 -19.61 25.39
CA TYR A 220 21.98 -19.60 26.65
C TYR A 220 21.62 -20.82 27.47
N PHE A 221 22.62 -21.42 28.10
CA PHE A 221 22.49 -22.56 28.98
C PHE A 221 23.37 -22.39 30.21
N ILE A 222 23.04 -23.11 31.27
CA ILE A 222 23.89 -23.18 32.46
C ILE A 222 24.77 -24.41 32.31
N ASP A 223 26.07 -24.21 32.46
CA ASP A 223 27.04 -25.29 32.47
C ASP A 223 26.84 -26.16 33.72
N GLY A 224 26.66 -27.46 33.53
CA GLY A 224 26.46 -28.41 34.63
C GLY A 224 27.68 -28.54 35.55
N ASP A 225 28.88 -28.26 35.04
CA ASP A 225 30.13 -28.46 35.79
C ASP A 225 30.57 -27.18 36.53
N THR A 226 30.30 -26.00 35.96
CA THR A 226 30.77 -24.71 36.52
C THR A 226 29.65 -23.82 37.07
N ASP A 227 28.38 -24.16 36.84
CA ASP A 227 27.20 -23.32 37.14
C ASP A 227 27.28 -21.90 36.50
N GLU A 228 28.09 -21.75 35.45
CA GLU A 228 28.21 -20.51 34.67
C GLU A 228 27.20 -20.47 33.51
N VAL A 229 26.73 -19.27 33.17
CA VAL A 229 25.89 -19.06 31.99
C VAL A 229 26.76 -18.93 30.74
N ARG A 230 26.55 -19.84 29.79
CA ARG A 230 27.27 -19.91 28.51
C ARG A 230 26.33 -19.75 27.33
N CYS A 231 26.88 -19.32 26.20
CA CYS A 231 26.19 -19.20 24.93
C CYS A 231 26.58 -20.35 24.00
N VAL A 232 25.65 -20.84 23.17
CA VAL A 232 25.93 -21.88 22.16
C VAL A 232 27.00 -21.46 21.15
N LEU A 233 27.21 -20.15 20.98
CA LEU A 233 28.25 -19.60 20.10
C LEU A 233 29.62 -19.45 20.78
N ASP A 234 29.74 -19.73 22.08
CA ASP A 234 31.03 -19.70 22.78
C ASP A 234 31.93 -20.84 22.26
N ALA A 235 33.22 -20.57 22.04
CA ALA A 235 34.16 -21.54 21.46
C ALA A 235 34.29 -22.86 22.24
N GLU A 236 33.94 -22.85 23.52
CA GLU A 236 34.03 -24.00 24.43
C GLU A 236 32.65 -24.62 24.73
N ALA A 237 31.60 -24.27 23.99
CA ALA A 237 30.23 -24.72 24.27
C ALA A 237 29.93 -26.15 23.79
N GLU A 238 30.72 -26.69 22.86
CA GLU A 238 30.57 -28.06 22.36
C GLU A 238 31.11 -29.08 23.38
N GLY A 239 30.32 -30.13 23.65
CA GLY A 239 30.71 -31.22 24.56
C GLY A 239 30.43 -31.00 26.05
N ARG A 240 29.94 -29.82 26.47
CA ARG A 240 29.59 -29.55 27.87
C ARG A 240 28.21 -30.06 28.26
N THR A 241 28.03 -30.37 29.54
CA THR A 241 26.74 -30.72 30.12
C THR A 241 25.86 -29.48 30.19
N LYS A 242 24.74 -29.48 29.44
CA LYS A 242 23.86 -28.30 29.33
C LYS A 242 22.64 -28.44 30.23
N ARG A 243 22.47 -27.53 31.20
CA ARG A 243 21.20 -27.33 31.92
C ARG A 243 20.45 -26.16 31.29
N ARG A 244 19.17 -26.37 30.97
CA ARG A 244 18.33 -25.34 30.35
C ARG A 244 18.12 -24.16 31.30
N VAL A 245 18.03 -22.95 30.74
CA VAL A 245 17.60 -21.78 31.48
C VAL A 245 16.07 -21.80 31.58
N ASP A 246 15.53 -21.82 32.80
CA ASP A 246 14.08 -21.80 33.02
C ASP A 246 13.53 -20.37 33.19
N ALA A 247 14.34 -19.46 33.74
CA ALA A 247 13.98 -18.07 34.01
C ALA A 247 15.16 -17.12 33.78
N LEU A 248 14.85 -15.85 33.48
CA LEU A 248 15.84 -14.78 33.33
C LEU A 248 16.30 -14.27 34.71
N ASP A 249 17.11 -15.07 35.40
CA ASP A 249 17.72 -14.70 36.68
C ASP A 249 18.82 -13.62 36.51
N PRO A 250 19.31 -13.00 37.60
CA PRO A 250 20.36 -11.98 37.51
C PRO A 250 21.63 -12.46 36.81
N LYS A 251 22.04 -13.73 37.00
CA LYS A 251 23.24 -14.29 36.35
C LYS A 251 23.10 -14.34 34.83
N VAL A 252 21.95 -14.79 34.33
CA VAL A 252 21.62 -14.85 32.89
C VAL A 252 21.51 -13.45 32.33
N MET A 253 20.85 -12.53 33.05
CA MET A 253 20.71 -11.13 32.64
C MET A 253 22.05 -10.42 32.56
N ASP A 254 22.97 -10.65 33.50
CA ASP A 254 24.33 -10.12 33.49
C ASP A 254 25.14 -10.64 32.29
N ARG A 255 24.97 -11.93 31.94
CA ARG A 255 25.61 -12.51 30.76
C ARG A 255 25.07 -11.89 29.46
N ILE A 256 23.75 -11.77 29.33
CA ILE A 256 23.09 -11.11 28.19
C ILE A 256 23.58 -9.67 28.04
N ALA A 257 23.61 -8.91 29.15
CA ALA A 257 24.04 -7.52 29.15
C ALA A 257 25.51 -7.37 28.72
N ARG A 258 26.38 -8.30 29.13
CA ARG A 258 27.79 -8.34 28.71
C ARG A 258 27.93 -8.58 27.21
N ASP A 259 27.28 -9.62 26.69
CA ASP A 259 27.33 -9.95 25.26
C ASP A 259 26.80 -8.80 24.39
N LEU A 260 25.71 -8.14 24.78
CA LEU A 260 25.17 -6.99 24.05
C LEU A 260 26.06 -5.74 24.12
N ARG A 261 26.85 -5.59 25.19
CA ARG A 261 27.85 -4.53 25.33
C ARG A 261 29.04 -4.77 24.41
N GLU A 262 29.53 -6.01 24.35
CA GLU A 262 30.59 -6.43 23.41
C GLU A 262 30.19 -6.19 21.96
N LEU A 263 28.90 -6.38 21.64
CA LEU A 263 28.32 -6.11 20.32
C LEU A 263 28.03 -4.62 20.06
N GLY A 264 28.33 -3.73 21.02
CA GLY A 264 28.16 -2.28 20.87
C GLY A 264 26.70 -1.79 20.89
N VAL A 265 25.73 -2.61 21.28
CA VAL A 265 24.29 -2.23 21.32
C VAL A 265 23.98 -1.37 22.55
N PHE A 266 24.62 -1.64 23.68
CA PHE A 266 24.45 -0.90 24.94
C PHE A 266 25.81 -0.53 25.57
N PRO A 267 26.52 0.47 25.04
CA PRO A 267 27.87 0.81 25.51
C PRO A 267 27.91 1.42 26.92
N ASN A 268 26.82 2.06 27.39
CA ASN A 268 26.81 2.89 28.60
C ASN A 268 26.22 2.22 29.86
N ASN A 269 26.22 0.89 29.96
CA ASN A 269 25.63 0.16 31.10
C ASN A 269 24.13 0.42 31.35
N GLU A 270 23.38 0.93 30.37
CA GLU A 270 21.92 1.16 30.42
C GLU A 270 21.09 -0.14 30.30
N TRP A 271 21.67 -1.29 30.64
CA TRP A 271 21.03 -2.61 30.47
C TRP A 271 19.79 -2.76 31.35
N ASN A 272 19.71 -2.01 32.46
CA ASN A 272 18.53 -1.91 33.32
C ASN A 272 17.29 -1.33 32.60
N THR A 273 17.46 -0.69 31.44
CA THR A 273 16.33 -0.23 30.60
C THR A 273 16.05 -1.14 29.40
N MET A 274 16.78 -2.26 29.28
CA MET A 274 16.85 -3.27 28.21
C MET A 274 15.84 -3.09 27.06
N ASN A 275 15.99 -2.00 26.30
CA ASN A 275 15.12 -1.76 25.17
C ASN A 275 15.63 -2.55 23.97
N MET A 276 15.15 -3.79 23.87
CA MET A 276 15.48 -4.72 22.77
C MET A 276 15.15 -4.19 21.37
N SER A 277 14.40 -3.09 21.25
CA SER A 277 14.23 -2.41 19.97
C SER A 277 15.52 -1.75 19.47
N ARG A 278 16.52 -1.49 20.32
CA ARG A 278 17.83 -0.95 19.90
C ARG A 278 18.63 -1.94 19.06
N ILE A 279 18.36 -3.25 19.19
CA ILE A 279 18.94 -4.27 18.31
C ILE A 279 18.43 -4.09 16.86
N ASP A 280 17.25 -3.47 16.70
CA ASP A 280 16.79 -3.04 15.38
C ASP A 280 17.61 -1.88 14.81
N GLU A 281 18.59 -1.29 15.50
CA GLU A 281 19.46 -0.23 14.95
C GLU A 281 20.65 -0.81 14.14
N LEU A 282 20.95 -2.11 14.30
CA LEU A 282 21.98 -2.85 13.54
C LEU A 282 21.59 -3.12 12.06
N GLN A 283 20.62 -2.37 11.49
CA GLN A 283 19.99 -2.68 10.19
C GLN A 283 20.90 -2.64 8.98
N ARG A 284 22.07 -1.98 9.08
CA ARG A 284 22.92 -1.71 7.92
C ARG A 284 23.59 -2.98 7.38
N ASP A 285 23.84 -3.97 8.22
CA ASP A 285 24.39 -5.26 7.82
C ASP A 285 23.79 -6.42 8.63
N CYS A 286 22.55 -6.80 8.29
CA CYS A 286 21.87 -7.89 8.98
C CYS A 286 22.50 -9.27 8.76
N ALA A 287 23.40 -9.41 7.78
CA ALA A 287 24.07 -10.67 7.48
C ALA A 287 25.33 -10.87 8.31
N SER A 288 25.81 -9.85 9.04
CA SER A 288 27.00 -9.97 9.86
C SER A 288 26.79 -10.95 11.02
N PRO A 289 27.84 -11.71 11.43
CA PRO A 289 27.77 -12.59 12.59
C PRO A 289 27.31 -11.85 13.86
N ASP A 290 27.81 -10.63 14.06
CA ASP A 290 27.48 -9.79 15.22
C ASP A 290 26.00 -9.39 15.23
N ALA A 291 25.45 -9.02 14.07
CA ALA A 291 24.02 -8.73 13.96
C ALA A 291 23.19 -9.98 14.25
N GLN A 292 23.51 -11.12 13.63
CA GLN A 292 22.78 -12.38 13.88
C GLN A 292 22.86 -12.81 15.35
N ARG A 293 24.02 -12.64 16.00
CA ARG A 293 24.20 -12.88 17.44
C ARG A 293 23.31 -11.94 18.26
N ALA A 294 23.28 -10.65 17.96
CA ALA A 294 22.41 -9.70 18.66
C ALA A 294 20.91 -10.07 18.53
N TYR A 295 20.46 -10.46 17.33
CA TYR A 295 19.08 -10.93 17.14
C TYR A 295 18.79 -12.24 17.87
N ALA A 296 19.75 -13.17 17.93
CA ALA A 296 19.59 -14.40 18.71
C ALA A 296 19.45 -14.12 20.22
N ILE A 297 20.27 -13.21 20.77
CA ILE A 297 20.14 -12.75 22.16
C ILE A 297 18.75 -12.17 22.41
N ARG A 298 18.26 -11.34 21.49
CA ARG A 298 16.91 -10.78 21.56
C ARG A 298 15.84 -11.86 21.58
N ASP A 299 15.94 -12.81 20.67
CA ASP A 299 14.95 -13.87 20.50
C ASP A 299 14.92 -14.81 21.71
N PHE A 300 16.09 -15.12 22.29
CA PHE A 300 16.20 -15.83 23.56
C PHE A 300 15.47 -15.06 24.66
N TYR A 301 15.83 -13.79 24.86
CA TYR A 301 15.21 -12.94 25.88
C TYR A 301 13.68 -12.88 25.72
N LEU A 302 13.17 -12.63 24.50
CA LEU A 302 11.74 -12.54 24.23
C LEU A 302 11.02 -13.88 24.43
N THR A 303 11.68 -15.01 24.20
CA THR A 303 11.09 -16.33 24.43
C THR A 303 10.82 -16.58 25.92
N HIS A 304 11.64 -16.04 26.81
CA HIS A 304 11.42 -16.13 28.26
C HIS A 304 10.53 -15.00 28.80
N ALA A 305 10.70 -13.77 28.29
CA ALA A 305 9.94 -12.62 28.76
C ALA A 305 8.48 -12.58 28.26
N CYS A 306 8.19 -13.25 27.14
CA CYS A 306 6.87 -13.24 26.50
C CYS A 306 6.42 -14.67 26.14
N PRO A 307 5.48 -15.29 26.89
CA PRO A 307 5.08 -16.70 26.68
C PRO A 307 4.55 -17.04 25.27
N GLY A 308 4.06 -16.05 24.53
CA GLY A 308 3.57 -16.21 23.16
C GLY A 308 4.59 -15.92 22.05
N TYR A 309 5.83 -15.58 22.40
CA TYR A 309 6.85 -15.23 21.42
C TYR A 309 7.33 -16.46 20.65
N ARG A 310 7.38 -16.35 19.32
CA ARG A 310 7.97 -17.38 18.45
C ARG A 310 8.51 -16.74 17.18
N VAL A 311 9.74 -17.10 16.83
CA VAL A 311 10.33 -16.75 15.53
C VAL A 311 9.65 -17.58 14.44
N ASN A 312 9.21 -16.93 13.35
CA ASN A 312 8.47 -17.61 12.29
C ASN A 312 9.28 -17.68 11.00
N GLY A 313 9.55 -18.90 10.50
CA GLY A 313 10.27 -19.11 9.25
C GLY A 313 9.40 -19.10 7.98
N ASP A 314 8.07 -19.09 8.11
CA ASP A 314 7.17 -19.10 6.96
C ASP A 314 7.16 -17.74 6.25
N ARG A 315 7.78 -17.74 5.06
CA ARG A 315 7.85 -16.58 4.17
C ARG A 315 6.48 -15.98 3.84
N PHE A 316 5.43 -16.80 3.71
CA PHE A 316 4.10 -16.32 3.36
C PHE A 316 3.43 -15.63 4.55
N TYR A 317 3.56 -16.23 5.74
CA TYR A 317 3.11 -15.62 6.98
C TYR A 317 3.84 -14.30 7.26
N LEU A 318 5.17 -14.26 7.08
CA LEU A 318 5.97 -13.05 7.25
C LEU A 318 5.57 -11.92 6.30
N GLU A 319 5.32 -12.22 5.02
CA GLU A 319 4.81 -11.22 4.07
C GLU A 319 3.42 -10.68 4.44
N SER A 320 2.64 -11.44 5.23
CA SER A 320 1.28 -11.03 5.61
C SER A 320 1.26 -9.87 6.62
N PHE A 321 2.33 -9.73 7.42
CA PHE A 321 2.48 -8.65 8.40
C PHE A 321 2.85 -7.30 7.78
N VAL A 322 3.38 -7.31 6.56
CA VAL A 322 3.68 -6.06 5.86
C VAL A 322 2.47 -5.69 5.02
N ASN A 323 1.95 -4.49 5.26
CA ASN A 323 1.02 -3.85 4.33
C ASN A 323 1.77 -3.45 3.07
N HIS A 324 2.08 -4.44 2.24
CA HIS A 324 2.84 -4.24 1.01
C HIS A 324 1.95 -4.58 -0.18
N ARG A 325 1.78 -3.62 -1.09
CA ARG A 325 1.10 -3.86 -2.37
C ARG A 325 1.77 -4.99 -3.17
N TYR A 326 3.03 -5.29 -2.89
CA TYR A 326 3.87 -6.17 -3.68
C TYR A 326 4.37 -7.38 -2.86
N ARG A 327 3.44 -8.10 -2.20
CA ARG A 327 3.73 -9.37 -1.52
C ARG A 327 4.16 -10.40 -2.56
N THR A 328 5.46 -10.56 -2.76
CA THR A 328 6.00 -11.25 -3.93
C THR A 328 5.85 -12.76 -3.79
N ARG A 329 6.08 -13.32 -2.60
CA ARG A 329 5.81 -14.75 -2.32
C ARG A 329 4.33 -15.06 -2.39
N THR A 330 3.49 -14.20 -1.83
CA THR A 330 2.03 -14.36 -1.95
C THR A 330 1.57 -14.31 -3.41
N LEU A 331 2.12 -13.39 -4.21
CA LEU A 331 1.89 -13.36 -5.65
C LEU A 331 2.39 -14.64 -6.33
N GLU A 332 3.57 -15.14 -6.00
CA GLU A 332 4.10 -16.40 -6.55
C GLU A 332 3.14 -17.57 -6.32
N ARG A 333 2.68 -17.75 -5.08
CA ARG A 333 1.71 -18.81 -4.72
C ARG A 333 0.41 -18.67 -5.51
N ASP A 334 -0.20 -17.49 -5.46
CA ASP A 334 -1.51 -17.28 -6.09
C ASP A 334 -1.41 -17.31 -7.63
N LEU A 335 -0.27 -16.90 -8.20
CA LEU A 335 0.01 -17.03 -9.62
C LEU A 335 0.18 -18.49 -10.02
N SER A 336 0.81 -19.31 -9.18
CA SER A 336 0.97 -20.76 -9.42
C SER A 336 -0.39 -21.43 -9.57
N VAL A 337 -1.29 -21.21 -8.61
CA VAL A 337 -2.66 -21.73 -8.65
C VAL A 337 -3.38 -21.28 -9.93
N LYS A 338 -3.25 -20.00 -10.27
CA LYS A 338 -3.92 -19.46 -11.46
C LYS A 338 -3.31 -19.94 -12.77
N TYR A 339 -2.00 -20.17 -12.80
CA TYR A 339 -1.29 -20.72 -13.94
C TYR A 339 -1.71 -22.17 -14.18
N ASP A 340 -1.75 -22.97 -13.12
CA ASP A 340 -2.19 -24.37 -13.19
C ASP A 340 -3.61 -24.48 -13.74
N ASN A 341 -4.52 -23.62 -13.28
CA ASN A 341 -5.87 -23.55 -13.82
C ASN A 341 -5.90 -23.10 -15.31
N TRP A 342 -4.95 -22.27 -15.73
CA TRP A 342 -4.82 -21.88 -17.13
C TRP A 342 -4.23 -22.99 -18.00
N LEU A 343 -3.26 -23.76 -17.50
CA LEU A 343 -2.76 -24.95 -18.18
C LEU A 343 -3.88 -25.99 -18.36
N ARG A 344 -4.67 -26.25 -17.30
CA ARG A 344 -5.82 -27.16 -17.34
C ARG A 344 -6.90 -26.75 -18.34
N SER A 345 -7.03 -25.46 -18.65
CA SER A 345 -7.97 -24.96 -19.66
C SER A 345 -7.42 -24.98 -21.09
N GLY A 346 -6.29 -25.66 -21.34
CA GLY A 346 -5.64 -25.73 -22.66
C GLY A 346 -4.78 -24.51 -22.97
N ALA A 347 -4.38 -23.75 -21.95
CA ALA A 347 -3.52 -22.57 -22.06
C ALA A 347 -3.92 -21.60 -23.20
N PRO A 348 -5.20 -21.16 -23.28
CA PRO A 348 -5.67 -20.33 -24.37
C PRO A 348 -4.81 -19.07 -24.50
N ARG A 349 -4.47 -18.68 -25.74
CA ARG A 349 -3.67 -17.47 -25.97
C ARG A 349 -4.40 -16.26 -25.38
N PRO A 350 -3.67 -15.30 -24.78
CA PRO A 350 -4.29 -14.07 -24.34
C PRO A 350 -4.86 -13.36 -25.58
N THR A 351 -6.19 -13.39 -25.72
CA THR A 351 -6.87 -12.58 -26.73
C THR A 351 -6.54 -11.12 -26.42
N PRO A 352 -6.06 -10.35 -27.41
CA PRO A 352 -5.93 -8.91 -27.21
C PRO A 352 -7.29 -8.41 -26.77
N ARG A 353 -7.33 -7.62 -25.68
CA ARG A 353 -8.60 -7.06 -25.21
C ARG A 353 -9.25 -6.39 -26.42
N PRO A 354 -10.53 -6.69 -26.75
CA PRO A 354 -11.23 -5.90 -27.74
C PRO A 354 -11.12 -4.46 -27.27
N VAL A 355 -10.43 -3.66 -28.08
CA VAL A 355 -10.25 -2.25 -27.77
C VAL A 355 -11.67 -1.70 -27.76
N GLY A 356 -12.18 -1.23 -26.61
CA GLY A 356 -13.51 -0.63 -26.58
C GLY A 356 -13.59 0.51 -27.60
N VAL A 357 -14.75 0.77 -28.19
CA VAL A 357 -14.92 1.75 -29.30
C VAL A 357 -14.20 3.07 -29.01
N LYS A 358 -14.33 3.59 -27.78
CA LYS A 358 -13.62 4.78 -27.26
C LYS A 358 -12.08 4.73 -27.43
N TYR A 359 -11.47 3.57 -27.21
CA TYR A 359 -10.03 3.36 -27.32
C TYR A 359 -9.59 2.98 -28.74
N GLN A 360 -10.51 2.50 -29.61
CA GLN A 360 -10.22 2.18 -31.01
C GLN A 360 -9.88 3.45 -31.76
N HIS A 361 -10.72 4.48 -31.62
CA HIS A 361 -10.45 5.79 -32.22
C HIS A 361 -9.12 6.38 -31.74
N MET A 362 -8.78 6.23 -30.45
CA MET A 362 -7.47 6.64 -29.93
C MET A 362 -6.29 5.83 -30.50
N ALA A 363 -6.46 4.52 -30.70
CA ALA A 363 -5.44 3.67 -31.29
C ALA A 363 -5.24 3.99 -32.78
N THR A 364 -6.33 4.16 -33.53
CA THR A 364 -6.31 4.65 -34.92
C THR A 364 -5.67 6.02 -35.00
N TRP A 365 -6.04 6.96 -34.13
CA TRP A 365 -5.44 8.29 -34.03
C TRP A 365 -3.93 8.24 -33.78
N LYS A 366 -3.46 7.35 -32.89
CA LYS A 366 -2.03 7.19 -32.59
C LYS A 366 -1.26 6.47 -33.70
N ARG A 367 -1.91 5.64 -34.51
CA ARG A 367 -1.33 4.99 -35.71
C ARG A 367 -1.07 5.99 -36.84
N LEU A 368 -1.88 7.04 -36.93
CA LEU A 368 -1.68 8.10 -37.92
C LEU A 368 -0.38 8.87 -37.67
N SER A 369 0.28 9.26 -38.76
CA SER A 369 1.48 10.10 -38.69
C SER A 369 1.17 11.46 -38.05
N ARG A 370 2.21 12.15 -37.55
CA ARG A 370 2.02 13.48 -36.93
C ARG A 370 1.37 14.48 -37.90
N ASN A 371 1.63 14.35 -39.20
CA ASN A 371 1.08 15.21 -40.24
C ASN A 371 -0.38 14.86 -40.55
N GLN A 372 -0.72 13.57 -40.64
CA GLN A 372 -2.11 13.12 -40.82
C GLN A 372 -3.01 13.54 -39.66
N ARG A 373 -2.53 13.43 -38.42
CA ARG A 373 -3.26 13.95 -37.25
C ARG A 373 -3.49 15.45 -37.32
N ARG A 374 -2.48 16.23 -37.73
CA ARG A 374 -2.60 17.69 -37.87
C ARG A 374 -3.60 18.08 -38.95
N HIS A 375 -3.59 17.38 -40.08
CA HIS A 375 -4.54 17.59 -41.17
C HIS A 375 -5.97 17.35 -40.71
N LEU A 376 -6.24 16.21 -40.05
CA LEU A 376 -7.57 15.90 -39.51
C LEU A 376 -8.02 16.91 -38.45
N VAL A 377 -7.12 17.36 -37.54
CA VAL A 377 -7.48 18.43 -36.59
C VAL A 377 -7.85 19.72 -37.32
N GLN A 378 -7.12 20.10 -38.37
CA GLN A 378 -7.44 21.29 -39.16
C GLN A 378 -8.77 21.16 -39.89
N GLU A 379 -9.03 20.00 -40.48
CA GLU A 379 -10.24 19.70 -41.23
C GLU A 379 -11.49 19.68 -40.34
N PHE A 380 -11.40 19.12 -39.12
CA PHE A 380 -12.52 19.05 -38.19
C PHE A 380 -12.74 20.32 -37.33
N LEU A 381 -11.69 21.06 -36.96
CA LEU A 381 -11.83 22.30 -36.18
C LEU A 381 -12.03 23.55 -37.06
N TYR A 382 -11.58 23.51 -38.30
CA TYR A 382 -11.68 24.61 -39.26
C TYR A 382 -12.14 24.06 -40.61
N PRO A 383 -13.39 23.55 -40.70
CA PRO A 383 -13.94 23.12 -41.99
C PRO A 383 -13.82 24.29 -42.97
N LYS A 384 -13.22 24.03 -44.13
CA LYS A 384 -13.12 25.05 -45.19
C LYS A 384 -14.53 25.52 -45.51
N ALA A 385 -14.77 26.83 -45.39
CA ALA A 385 -16.01 27.44 -45.83
C ALA A 385 -16.24 27.04 -47.29
N GLN A 386 -17.29 26.27 -47.55
CA GLN A 386 -17.67 25.92 -48.91
C GLN A 386 -18.17 27.20 -49.59
N GLY A 387 -17.48 27.58 -50.66
CA GLY A 387 -18.02 28.44 -51.72
C GLY A 387 -17.87 29.96 -51.53
N LYS A 388 -16.83 30.54 -52.13
CA LYS A 388 -16.99 31.76 -52.92
C LYS A 388 -16.58 31.42 -54.36
N PRO A 389 -17.39 31.73 -55.38
CA PRO A 389 -17.14 31.32 -56.76
C PRO A 389 -15.90 32.05 -57.28
N THR A 390 -14.94 31.28 -57.76
CA THR A 390 -13.72 31.78 -58.39
C THR A 390 -14.08 32.26 -59.79
N THR A 391 -13.86 33.55 -60.04
CA THR A 391 -13.88 34.14 -61.38
C THR A 391 -12.89 33.40 -62.26
N GLU A 392 -13.37 32.90 -63.39
CA GLU A 392 -12.56 32.35 -64.47
C GLU A 392 -11.67 33.44 -65.06
N SER A 393 -10.38 33.15 -65.24
CA SER A 393 -9.58 33.72 -66.31
C SER A 393 -8.65 32.65 -66.83
N ALA A 394 -8.92 32.29 -68.09
CA ALA A 394 -8.31 31.27 -68.91
C ALA A 394 -6.82 31.51 -69.21
N THR A 395 -6.23 30.47 -69.83
CA THR A 395 -5.04 30.37 -70.71
C THR A 395 -3.94 29.47 -70.12
N THR A 396 -3.33 28.50 -70.81
CA THR A 396 -3.46 27.92 -72.16
C THR A 396 -2.62 26.64 -72.18
N ASP A 397 -3.09 25.62 -72.90
CA ASP A 397 -2.39 24.61 -73.69
C ASP A 397 -1.05 23.99 -73.23
N GLY A 398 -0.97 22.65 -73.37
CA GLY A 398 0.28 22.01 -73.79
C GLY A 398 0.56 20.60 -73.30
N ALA A 399 0.17 19.61 -74.12
CA ALA A 399 0.87 18.36 -74.40
C ALA A 399 1.07 17.27 -73.30
N ALA A 400 0.51 16.10 -73.59
CA ALA A 400 0.81 14.78 -73.04
C ALA A 400 2.06 14.16 -73.75
N PRO A 401 2.39 12.85 -73.68
CA PRO A 401 2.13 11.78 -72.69
C PRO A 401 3.41 10.91 -72.40
N ASN A 402 3.28 9.91 -71.51
CA ASN A 402 3.80 8.52 -71.61
C ASN A 402 4.02 7.97 -70.19
N SER A 403 3.25 7.01 -69.68
CA SER A 403 2.97 5.64 -70.15
C SER A 403 4.23 4.77 -70.20
N THR A 404 4.39 3.95 -69.16
CA THR A 404 4.95 2.59 -69.24
C THR A 404 4.59 1.86 -67.94
N ALA A 405 3.66 0.93 -68.07
CA ALA A 405 3.41 -0.15 -67.14
C ALA A 405 4.27 -1.35 -67.57
N VAL A 406 4.79 -2.12 -66.62
CA VAL A 406 5.02 -3.56 -66.80
C VAL A 406 4.67 -4.28 -65.50
N ASP A 407 3.86 -5.32 -65.69
CA ASP A 407 3.23 -6.22 -64.75
C ASP A 407 4.17 -7.08 -63.90
N ASN A 408 3.67 -7.41 -62.71
CA ASN A 408 4.11 -8.53 -61.89
C ASN A 408 3.36 -9.80 -62.29
N THR A 409 4.09 -10.89 -62.54
CA THR A 409 3.55 -12.25 -62.58
C THR A 409 3.71 -12.90 -61.21
N GLN A 410 2.65 -13.48 -60.66
CA GLN A 410 2.72 -14.63 -59.74
C GLN A 410 1.44 -15.47 -59.80
N SER A 411 1.62 -16.72 -60.23
CA SER A 411 0.95 -17.96 -59.79
C SER A 411 2.02 -19.03 -60.04
N VAL A 412 2.38 -19.91 -59.10
CA VAL A 412 1.59 -20.84 -58.28
C VAL A 412 2.24 -21.04 -56.92
#